data_AF-L5K5Y7-F1
#
_entry.id   AF-L5K5Y7-F1
#
_cell.length_a   1.000
_cell.length_b   1.000
_cell.length_c   1.000
_cell.angle_alpha   90.00
_cell.angle_beta   90.00
_cell.angle_gamma   90.00
#
_symmetry.space_group_name_H-M   'P 1'
#
loop_
_entity.id
_entity.type
_entity.pdbx_description
1 polymer ?
#
loop_
_entity_poly.entity_id
_entity_poly.type
_entity_poly.pdbx_seq_one_letter_code
_entity_poly.pdbx_strand_id
1 'polypeptide(L)'
;MCAKLCPDTCHSRFSGMSCQDRCVEGCECNPGFILSGLQCVPQSQCGCLDPIAGYFMEGQQWFKPGCSQFCVCERNNKIHCFLWKCQAQEVCRQQDGIYDCYALGSATCTVSGDPHYLTFDGALHHFMGTCSYTLTKPCWSRALDNYFVVSATNEFQGGNLEVSRVKAVHVQVFNIKISLIKGHKVTVRASAYLLVPTHHPAQHLCSAPPCPQVHLCGL
;
A
#
# COMPACT_ATOMS: atom_id res chain seq x y z
N MET A 1 15.57 -30.62 -27.28
CA MET A 1 16.20 -29.76 -26.24
C MET A 1 16.61 -30.66 -25.09
N CYS A 2 17.71 -30.36 -24.40
CA CYS A 2 18.35 -31.28 -23.46
C CYS A 2 18.77 -30.44 -22.24
N ALA A 3 18.04 -30.57 -21.15
CA ALA A 3 18.25 -29.84 -19.89
C ALA A 3 18.66 -30.80 -18.78
N LYS A 4 19.36 -30.28 -17.76
CA LYS A 4 19.71 -31.04 -16.55
C LYS A 4 18.45 -31.46 -15.80
N LEU A 5 18.43 -32.70 -15.29
CA LEU A 5 17.39 -33.20 -14.38
C LEU A 5 17.27 -32.37 -13.10
N CYS A 6 18.41 -31.89 -12.57
CA CYS A 6 18.47 -30.99 -11.43
C CYS A 6 19.13 -29.68 -11.87
N PRO A 7 18.34 -28.64 -12.15
CA PRO A 7 18.90 -27.33 -12.47
C PRO A 7 19.55 -26.70 -11.22
N ASP A 8 20.57 -25.89 -11.44
CA ASP A 8 21.23 -25.12 -10.39
C ASP A 8 20.27 -24.04 -9.86
N THR A 9 20.02 -24.00 -8.55
CA THR A 9 19.08 -23.05 -7.92
C THR A 9 19.73 -22.24 -6.81
N CYS A 10 19.21 -21.04 -6.54
CA CYS A 10 19.64 -20.19 -5.41
C CYS A 10 19.38 -20.82 -4.03
N HIS A 11 18.41 -21.73 -3.94
CA HIS A 11 18.13 -22.48 -2.73
C HIS A 11 18.48 -23.95 -2.93
N SER A 12 19.69 -24.29 -2.54
CA SER A 12 20.21 -25.63 -2.77
C SER A 12 19.81 -26.61 -1.66
N ARG A 13 18.50 -26.75 -1.40
CA ARG A 13 18.00 -27.86 -0.56
C ARG A 13 18.26 -29.24 -1.19
N PHE A 14 18.64 -29.23 -2.47
CA PHE A 14 18.99 -30.39 -3.28
C PHE A 14 20.50 -30.53 -3.56
N SER A 15 21.34 -29.66 -3.01
CA SER A 15 22.81 -29.84 -3.06
C SER A 15 23.18 -31.10 -2.30
N GLY A 16 23.42 -32.19 -3.03
CA GLY A 16 23.76 -33.50 -2.46
C GLY A 16 22.77 -34.62 -2.77
N MET A 17 21.67 -34.36 -3.48
CA MET A 17 20.95 -35.47 -4.12
C MET A 17 21.79 -35.97 -5.30
N SER A 18 21.96 -37.29 -5.40
CA SER A 18 22.63 -37.92 -6.54
C SER A 18 21.75 -37.74 -7.77
N CYS A 19 21.91 -36.62 -8.46
CA CYS A 19 21.21 -36.36 -9.69
C CYS A 19 21.92 -37.13 -10.81
N GLN A 20 21.18 -37.98 -11.50
CA GLN A 20 21.72 -38.75 -12.60
C GLN A 20 22.03 -37.77 -13.75
N ASP A 21 23.21 -37.87 -14.34
CA ASP A 21 23.62 -37.10 -15.53
C ASP A 21 22.91 -37.61 -16.79
N ARG A 22 21.57 -37.55 -16.77
CA ARG A 22 20.72 -37.84 -17.92
C ARG A 22 20.03 -36.55 -18.30
N CYS A 23 20.05 -36.22 -19.58
CA CYS A 23 19.27 -35.08 -20.02
C CYS A 23 17.82 -35.45 -20.31
N VAL A 24 16.95 -34.50 -20.02
CA VAL A 24 15.51 -34.57 -20.25
C VAL A 24 15.09 -33.35 -21.03
N GLU A 25 13.96 -33.44 -21.71
CA GLU A 25 13.38 -32.27 -22.38
C GLU A 25 12.93 -31.27 -21.32
N GLY A 26 13.43 -30.04 -21.40
CA GLY A 26 13.14 -29.00 -20.43
C GLY A 26 13.82 -27.68 -20.78
N CYS A 27 13.54 -26.65 -20.00
CA CYS A 27 14.17 -25.34 -20.08
C CYS A 27 15.26 -25.23 -19.00
N GLU A 28 16.42 -24.68 -19.37
CA GLU A 28 17.49 -24.38 -18.43
C GLU A 28 17.90 -22.91 -18.53
N CYS A 29 18.50 -22.39 -17.47
CA CYS A 29 19.10 -21.07 -17.48
C CYS A 29 20.34 -21.05 -18.38
N ASN A 30 20.57 -19.92 -19.06
CA ASN A 30 21.79 -19.72 -19.83
C ASN A 30 23.04 -19.87 -18.92
N PRO A 31 24.20 -20.27 -19.48
CA PRO A 31 25.45 -20.34 -18.74
C PRO A 31 25.75 -19.05 -17.96
N GLY A 32 26.08 -19.19 -16.67
CA GLY A 32 26.32 -18.06 -15.75
C GLY A 32 25.10 -17.57 -14.98
N PHE A 33 23.92 -18.13 -15.23
CA PHE A 33 22.68 -17.83 -14.51
C PHE A 33 22.17 -19.07 -13.77
N ILE A 34 21.53 -18.84 -12.62
CA ILE A 34 20.92 -19.89 -11.80
C ILE A 34 19.48 -19.54 -11.48
N LEU A 35 18.70 -20.56 -11.15
CA LEU A 35 17.26 -20.41 -10.96
C LEU A 35 16.93 -19.83 -9.57
N SER A 36 16.27 -18.67 -9.56
CA SER A 36 15.65 -18.03 -8.40
C SER A 36 14.13 -17.99 -8.61
N GLY A 37 13.42 -18.93 -7.99
CA GLY A 37 11.99 -19.11 -8.26
C GLY A 37 11.74 -19.60 -9.69
N LEU A 38 11.16 -18.75 -10.53
CA LEU A 38 10.94 -18.99 -11.96
C LEU A 38 11.85 -18.14 -12.87
N GLN A 39 12.80 -17.41 -12.30
CA GLN A 39 13.68 -16.50 -13.03
C GLN A 39 15.13 -16.98 -13.01
N CYS A 40 15.84 -16.74 -14.10
CA CYS A 40 17.28 -16.97 -14.20
C CYS A 40 18.02 -15.69 -13.82
N VAL A 41 18.78 -15.73 -12.72
CA VAL A 41 19.53 -14.57 -12.20
C VAL A 41 21.01 -14.92 -12.02
N PRO A 42 21.93 -13.93 -12.06
CA PRO A 42 23.30 -14.14 -11.61
C PRO A 42 23.32 -14.61 -10.15
N GLN A 43 24.32 -15.39 -9.77
CA GLN A 43 24.43 -15.90 -8.39
C GLN A 43 24.49 -14.79 -7.33
N SER A 44 25.03 -13.61 -7.68
CA SER A 44 25.06 -12.43 -6.82
C SER A 44 23.68 -11.80 -6.55
N GLN A 45 22.66 -12.17 -7.34
CA GLN A 45 21.27 -11.73 -7.20
C GLN A 45 20.37 -12.83 -6.64
N CYS A 46 20.96 -13.87 -6.02
CA CYS A 46 20.17 -14.76 -5.19
C CYS A 46 19.56 -13.98 -4.02
N GLY A 47 18.31 -14.32 -3.73
CA GLY A 47 17.59 -13.74 -2.62
C GLY A 47 18.01 -14.32 -1.27
N CYS A 48 17.07 -14.42 -0.36
CA CYS A 48 17.32 -14.68 1.05
C CYS A 48 16.70 -15.99 1.50
N LEU A 49 17.38 -16.68 2.41
CA LEU A 49 16.88 -17.90 3.03
C LEU A 49 16.46 -17.62 4.48
N ASP A 50 15.15 -17.60 4.71
CA ASP A 50 14.59 -17.58 6.04
C ASP A 50 14.52 -18.99 6.64
N PRO A 51 15.01 -19.23 7.86
CA PRO A 51 15.02 -20.56 8.48
C PRO A 51 13.63 -21.19 8.65
N ILE A 52 12.58 -20.37 8.75
CA ILE A 52 11.21 -20.82 9.01
C ILE A 52 10.37 -20.73 7.74
N ALA A 53 10.41 -19.57 7.07
CA ALA A 53 9.52 -19.27 5.95
C ALA A 53 10.09 -19.70 4.57
N GLY A 54 11.38 -20.09 4.50
CA GLY A 54 11.99 -20.58 3.27
C GLY A 54 12.64 -19.47 2.42
N TYR A 55 12.67 -19.68 1.11
CA TYR A 55 13.39 -18.80 0.17
C TYR A 55 12.52 -17.63 -0.30
N PHE A 56 13.10 -16.43 -0.29
CA PHE A 56 12.51 -15.19 -0.78
C PHE A 56 13.40 -14.56 -1.85
N MET A 57 12.83 -14.05 -2.92
CA MET A 57 13.59 -13.34 -3.96
C MET A 57 14.10 -11.98 -3.45
N GLU A 58 15.16 -11.45 -4.07
CA GLU A 58 15.63 -10.09 -3.76
C GLU A 58 14.49 -9.07 -3.90
N GLY A 59 14.32 -8.21 -2.91
CA GLY A 59 13.24 -7.21 -2.83
C GLY A 59 11.88 -7.74 -2.38
N GLN A 60 11.72 -9.06 -2.24
CA GLN A 60 10.50 -9.65 -1.70
C GLN A 60 10.36 -9.33 -0.20
N GLN A 61 9.11 -9.23 0.25
CA GLN A 61 8.77 -8.81 1.60
C GLN A 61 7.70 -9.70 2.17
N TRP A 62 7.73 -9.91 3.49
CA TRP A 62 6.80 -10.79 4.17
C TRP A 62 6.67 -10.44 5.65
N PHE A 63 5.58 -10.89 6.25
CA PHE A 63 5.40 -10.85 7.70
C PHE A 63 5.86 -12.15 8.35
N LYS A 64 6.48 -12.02 9.52
CA LYS A 64 6.74 -13.14 10.43
C LYS A 64 5.45 -13.61 11.12
N PRO A 65 5.44 -14.81 11.71
CA PRO A 65 4.27 -15.31 12.45
C PRO A 65 3.72 -14.30 13.45
N GLY A 66 2.40 -14.12 13.41
CA GLY A 66 1.68 -13.15 14.26
C GLY A 66 1.86 -11.69 13.85
N CYS A 67 2.36 -11.40 12.65
CA CYS A 67 2.61 -10.04 12.13
C CYS A 67 3.48 -9.19 13.06
N SER A 68 4.34 -9.87 13.83
CA SER A 68 5.22 -9.27 14.84
C SER A 68 6.40 -8.52 14.23
N GLN A 69 6.80 -8.93 13.03
CA GLN A 69 7.86 -8.31 12.26
C GLN A 69 7.51 -8.29 10.78
N PHE A 70 7.98 -7.25 10.11
CA PHE A 70 7.95 -7.09 8.67
C PHE A 70 9.37 -7.18 8.13
N CYS A 71 9.62 -8.12 7.22
CA CYS A 71 10.96 -8.40 6.71
C CYS A 71 11.05 -8.13 5.22
N VAL A 72 12.23 -7.69 4.79
CA VAL A 72 12.59 -7.45 3.39
C VAL A 72 13.85 -8.25 3.09
N CYS A 73 13.85 -8.95 1.95
CA CYS A 73 15.05 -9.56 1.43
C CYS A 73 15.89 -8.54 0.66
N GLU A 74 17.10 -8.29 1.13
CA GLU A 74 18.10 -7.45 0.47
C GLU A 74 19.17 -8.31 -0.22
N ARG A 75 20.05 -7.65 -0.98
CA ARG A 75 21.17 -8.28 -1.68
C ARG A 75 22.07 -9.07 -0.75
N ASN A 76 22.70 -10.11 -1.30
CA ASN A 76 23.66 -10.96 -0.60
C ASN A 76 23.06 -11.72 0.60
N ASN A 77 21.85 -12.26 0.45
CA ASN A 77 21.17 -13.05 1.48
C ASN A 77 21.01 -12.28 2.82
N LYS A 78 20.76 -10.97 2.76
CA LYS A 78 20.54 -10.14 3.94
C LYS A 78 19.05 -9.95 4.18
N ILE A 79 18.57 -10.40 5.32
CA ILE A 79 17.19 -10.20 5.73
C ILE A 79 17.13 -9.02 6.70
N HIS A 80 16.44 -7.96 6.32
CA HIS A 80 16.22 -6.81 7.19
C HIS A 80 14.78 -6.82 7.73
N CYS A 81 14.61 -6.92 9.04
CA CYS A 81 13.31 -7.01 9.69
C CYS A 81 13.07 -5.83 10.64
N PHE A 82 11.84 -5.33 10.62
CA PHE A 82 11.36 -4.27 11.49
C PHE A 82 10.28 -4.83 12.43
N LEU A 83 10.23 -4.36 13.66
CA LEU A 83 9.08 -4.64 14.53
C LEU A 83 7.82 -4.06 13.87
N TRP A 84 6.77 -4.87 13.84
CA TRP A 84 5.51 -4.49 13.23
C TRP A 84 4.32 -4.92 14.08
N LYS A 85 3.23 -4.17 13.95
CA LYS A 85 1.91 -4.55 14.44
C LYS A 85 0.89 -4.06 13.42
N CYS A 86 -0.11 -4.90 13.16
CA CYS A 86 -1.28 -4.47 12.39
C CYS A 86 -1.95 -3.28 13.08
N GLN A 87 -2.60 -2.45 12.30
CA GLN A 87 -3.11 -1.17 12.76
C GLN A 87 -4.48 -1.30 13.43
N ALA A 88 -4.95 -0.15 13.94
CA ALA A 88 -6.36 0.00 14.27
C ALA A 88 -7.22 -0.37 13.05
N GLN A 89 -8.19 -1.27 13.24
CA GLN A 89 -9.05 -1.84 12.19
C GLN A 89 -8.38 -2.85 11.24
N GLU A 90 -7.22 -3.40 11.61
CA GLU A 90 -6.63 -4.56 10.93
C GLU A 90 -6.48 -5.74 11.90
N VAL A 91 -6.54 -6.95 11.35
CA VAL A 91 -6.27 -8.18 12.06
C VAL A 91 -5.21 -8.99 11.34
N CYS A 92 -4.21 -9.44 12.10
CA CYS A 92 -3.23 -10.37 11.57
C CYS A 92 -3.90 -11.72 11.33
N ARG A 93 -3.89 -12.20 10.09
CA ARG A 93 -4.36 -13.54 9.73
C ARG A 93 -3.35 -14.23 8.84
N GLN A 94 -3.38 -15.56 8.85
CA GLN A 94 -2.64 -16.38 7.90
C GLN A 94 -3.61 -16.84 6.82
N GLN A 95 -3.28 -16.59 5.56
CA GLN A 95 -4.03 -17.05 4.39
C GLN A 95 -3.03 -17.66 3.40
N ASP A 96 -3.33 -18.87 2.91
CA ASP A 96 -2.45 -19.63 2.00
C ASP A 96 -1.01 -19.78 2.52
N GLY A 97 -0.86 -19.90 3.84
CA GLY A 97 0.43 -20.03 4.53
C GLY A 97 1.17 -18.70 4.78
N ILE A 98 0.66 -17.58 4.28
CA ILE A 98 1.29 -16.26 4.38
C ILE A 98 0.57 -15.41 5.43
N TYR A 99 1.35 -14.79 6.33
CA TYR A 99 0.82 -13.82 7.29
C TYR A 99 0.67 -12.45 6.63
N ASP A 100 -0.45 -11.78 6.89
CA ASP A 100 -0.67 -10.40 6.49
C ASP A 100 -1.67 -9.69 7.43
N CYS A 101 -1.69 -8.36 7.37
CA CYS A 101 -2.64 -7.51 8.07
C CYS A 101 -3.86 -7.25 7.18
N TYR A 102 -4.99 -7.83 7.54
CA TYR A 102 -6.24 -7.69 6.79
C TYR A 102 -7.18 -6.71 7.47
N ALA A 103 -7.83 -5.85 6.70
CA ALA A 103 -8.88 -4.97 7.20
C ALA A 103 -10.00 -5.76 7.88
N LEU A 104 -10.36 -5.37 9.11
CA LEU A 104 -11.54 -5.86 9.82
C LEU A 104 -12.83 -5.25 9.25
N GLY A 105 -12.74 -4.06 8.66
CA GLY A 105 -13.86 -3.32 8.08
C GLY A 105 -13.42 -2.02 7.43
N SER A 106 -14.38 -1.12 7.19
CA SER A 106 -14.11 0.24 6.71
C SER A 106 -13.98 1.21 7.87
N ALA A 107 -13.03 2.13 7.79
CA ALA A 107 -12.93 3.28 8.67
C ALA A 107 -13.28 4.57 7.93
N THR A 108 -13.81 5.56 8.65
CA THR A 108 -14.24 6.85 8.07
C THR A 108 -13.48 7.99 8.73
N CYS A 109 -12.75 8.77 7.93
CA CYS A 109 -12.24 10.07 8.34
C CYS A 109 -13.27 11.15 8.03
N THR A 110 -13.57 12.02 9.00
CA THR A 110 -14.57 13.08 8.85
C THR A 110 -13.93 14.45 9.04
N VAL A 111 -14.27 15.39 8.14
CA VAL A 111 -13.87 16.79 8.27
C VAL A 111 -15.13 17.63 8.28
N SER A 112 -15.37 18.37 9.36
CA SER A 112 -16.56 19.19 9.51
C SER A 112 -16.25 20.58 10.06
N GLY A 113 -16.92 21.59 9.49
CA GLY A 113 -17.00 22.93 10.06
C GLY A 113 -15.67 23.63 10.33
N ASP A 114 -15.46 23.98 11.61
CA ASP A 114 -14.42 24.81 12.21
C ASP A 114 -13.31 23.99 12.89
N PRO A 115 -12.27 23.69 12.13
CA PRO A 115 -12.16 22.44 11.44
C PRO A 115 -11.85 21.32 12.43
N HIS A 116 -12.90 20.56 12.71
CA HIS A 116 -12.86 19.33 13.47
C HIS A 116 -12.50 18.19 12.51
N TYR A 117 -11.32 17.62 12.70
CA TYR A 117 -10.86 16.45 11.97
C TYR A 117 -11.01 15.25 12.88
N LEU A 118 -11.82 14.28 12.47
CA LEU A 118 -11.90 12.97 13.08
C LEU A 118 -11.13 11.99 12.21
N THR A 119 -10.02 11.49 12.72
CA THR A 119 -9.15 10.54 12.01
C THR A 119 -9.78 9.15 11.94
N PHE A 120 -9.20 8.26 11.12
CA PHE A 120 -9.69 6.89 10.94
C PHE A 120 -9.69 6.05 12.22
N ASP A 121 -8.78 6.35 13.15
CA ASP A 121 -8.69 5.75 14.48
C ASP A 121 -9.52 6.48 15.55
N GLY A 122 -10.28 7.52 15.15
CA GLY A 122 -11.22 8.23 16.01
C GLY A 122 -10.61 9.36 16.85
N ALA A 123 -9.36 9.76 16.60
CA ALA A 123 -8.77 10.92 17.26
C ALA A 123 -9.36 12.22 16.71
N LEU A 124 -9.68 13.15 17.61
CA LEU A 124 -10.22 14.46 17.28
C LEU A 124 -9.09 15.50 17.26
N HIS A 125 -8.95 16.23 16.15
CA HIS A 125 -8.02 17.33 16.00
C HIS A 125 -8.75 18.60 15.58
N HIS A 126 -8.24 19.75 16.03
CA HIS A 126 -8.71 21.08 15.65
C HIS A 126 -7.56 21.82 14.98
N PHE A 127 -7.76 22.30 13.75
CA PHE A 127 -6.65 22.90 12.99
C PHE A 127 -7.06 24.06 12.09
N MET A 128 -6.97 25.27 12.61
CA MET A 128 -7.38 26.50 11.92
C MET A 128 -6.42 26.87 10.79
N GLY A 129 -6.95 27.15 9.59
CA GLY A 129 -6.13 27.66 8.49
C GLY A 129 -6.87 27.66 7.14
N THR A 130 -6.37 28.44 6.18
CA THR A 130 -6.98 28.64 4.85
C THR A 130 -6.22 28.01 3.69
N CYS A 131 -5.19 27.21 3.99
CA CYS A 131 -4.46 26.52 2.94
C CYS A 131 -5.22 25.28 2.45
N SER A 132 -4.64 24.61 1.45
CA SER A 132 -5.03 23.25 1.09
C SER A 132 -4.23 22.26 1.94
N TYR A 133 -4.91 21.37 2.62
CA TYR A 133 -4.32 20.35 3.48
C TYR A 133 -4.57 18.96 2.92
N THR A 134 -3.57 18.08 3.00
CA THR A 134 -3.74 16.67 2.62
C THR A 134 -4.45 15.95 3.76
N LEU A 135 -5.62 15.38 3.49
CA LEU A 135 -6.40 14.63 4.46
C LEU A 135 -5.95 13.17 4.54
N THR A 136 -5.66 12.55 3.39
CA THR A 136 -5.14 11.19 3.33
C THR A 136 -4.42 10.91 2.01
N LYS A 137 -3.39 10.08 2.08
CA LYS A 137 -2.66 9.49 0.96
C LYS A 137 -1.98 8.18 1.40
N PRO A 138 -1.72 7.22 0.50
CA PRO A 138 -0.92 6.05 0.81
C PRO A 138 0.53 6.43 1.18
N CYS A 139 1.06 5.81 2.25
CA CYS A 139 2.44 6.02 2.72
C CYS A 139 3.47 5.29 1.86
N TRP A 140 3.14 4.10 1.37
CA TRP A 140 4.02 3.28 0.54
C TRP A 140 3.24 2.73 -0.65
N SER A 141 3.51 3.23 -1.86
CA SER A 141 2.95 2.67 -3.09
C SER A 141 4.08 2.06 -3.90
N ARG A 142 4.05 0.73 -4.05
CA ARG A 142 4.94 0.02 -5.00
C ARG A 142 4.43 0.06 -6.43
N ALA A 143 3.14 0.35 -6.62
CA ALA A 143 2.49 0.42 -7.91
C ALA A 143 1.60 1.66 -7.96
N LEU A 144 1.59 2.33 -9.12
CA LEU A 144 0.64 3.40 -9.41
C LEU A 144 -0.82 2.98 -9.18
N ASP A 145 -1.11 1.67 -9.24
CA ASP A 145 -2.42 1.04 -9.28
C ASP A 145 -3.35 1.38 -8.11
N ASN A 146 -2.81 1.79 -6.95
CA ASN A 146 -3.61 2.14 -5.77
C ASN A 146 -3.28 3.54 -5.20
N TYR A 147 -2.61 4.40 -5.96
CA TYR A 147 -2.23 5.72 -5.48
C TYR A 147 -3.38 6.74 -5.60
N PHE A 148 -3.74 7.33 -4.46
CA PHE A 148 -4.71 8.41 -4.40
C PHE A 148 -4.30 9.46 -3.38
N VAL A 149 -4.79 10.70 -3.55
CA VAL A 149 -4.62 11.79 -2.59
C VAL A 149 -5.95 12.49 -2.42
N VAL A 150 -6.37 12.65 -1.17
CA VAL A 150 -7.53 13.48 -0.82
C VAL A 150 -7.01 14.71 -0.09
N SER A 151 -7.38 15.90 -0.56
CA SER A 151 -7.07 17.18 0.09
C SER A 151 -8.29 18.06 0.26
N ALA A 152 -8.27 18.93 1.25
CA ALA A 152 -9.31 19.93 1.49
C ALA A 152 -8.71 21.33 1.50
N THR A 153 -9.37 22.25 0.81
CA THR A 153 -9.06 23.69 0.86
C THR A 153 -10.06 24.36 1.77
N ASN A 154 -9.57 25.10 2.75
CA ASN A 154 -10.40 25.85 3.69
C ASN A 154 -10.45 27.34 3.31
N GLU A 155 -11.54 28.03 3.66
CA GLU A 155 -11.69 29.47 3.50
C GLU A 155 -12.22 30.11 4.78
N PHE A 156 -11.80 31.35 5.06
CA PHE A 156 -12.42 32.17 6.10
C PHE A 156 -13.83 32.58 5.68
N GLN A 157 -14.75 32.66 6.63
CA GLN A 157 -16.10 33.15 6.36
C GLN A 157 -16.11 34.67 6.19
N GLY A 158 -16.29 35.16 4.95
CA GLY A 158 -16.88 36.48 4.65
C GLY A 158 -16.52 37.63 5.61
N GLY A 159 -15.23 37.86 5.87
CA GLY A 159 -14.74 38.94 6.74
C GLY A 159 -14.38 38.55 8.18
N ASN A 160 -14.79 37.38 8.67
CA ASN A 160 -14.36 36.82 9.95
C ASN A 160 -13.14 35.89 9.76
N LEU A 161 -11.98 36.36 10.21
CA LEU A 161 -10.69 35.66 10.12
C LEU A 161 -10.49 34.61 11.24
N GLU A 162 -11.43 34.45 12.16
CA GLU A 162 -11.29 33.52 13.30
C GLU A 162 -11.75 32.09 12.97
N VAL A 163 -12.62 31.90 11.96
CA VAL A 163 -13.25 30.60 11.66
C VAL A 163 -13.03 30.21 10.19
N SER A 164 -12.37 29.07 9.97
CA SER A 164 -12.12 28.52 8.63
C SER A 164 -13.01 27.29 8.36
N ARG A 165 -13.58 27.17 7.16
CA ARG A 165 -14.40 26.02 6.75
C ARG A 165 -13.96 25.44 5.42
N VAL A 166 -14.23 24.16 5.19
CA VAL A 166 -13.96 23.49 3.90
C VAL A 166 -14.74 24.18 2.77
N LYS A 167 -13.99 24.72 1.79
CA LYS A 167 -14.47 25.32 0.54
C LYS A 167 -14.55 24.29 -0.57
N ALA A 168 -13.55 23.44 -0.65
CA ALA A 168 -13.42 22.45 -1.71
C ALA A 168 -12.69 21.21 -1.19
N VAL A 169 -13.11 20.05 -1.69
CA VAL A 169 -12.42 18.76 -1.52
C VAL A 169 -11.88 18.33 -2.87
N HIS A 170 -10.63 17.93 -2.92
CA HIS A 170 -9.98 17.42 -4.11
C HIS A 170 -9.63 15.96 -3.92
N VAL A 171 -10.00 15.14 -4.89
CA VAL A 171 -9.68 13.72 -4.95
C VAL A 171 -8.85 13.51 -6.21
N GLN A 172 -7.59 13.17 -6.02
CA GLN A 172 -6.67 12.79 -7.08
C GLN A 172 -6.53 11.27 -7.08
N VAL A 173 -6.91 10.62 -8.17
CA VAL A 173 -6.72 9.18 -8.38
C VAL A 173 -6.06 9.02 -9.74
N PHE A 174 -4.89 8.40 -9.81
CA PHE A 174 -4.07 8.36 -11.02
C PHE A 174 -3.87 9.76 -11.65
N ASN A 175 -4.24 9.92 -12.92
CA ASN A 175 -4.21 11.17 -13.68
C ASN A 175 -5.54 11.94 -13.64
N ILE A 176 -6.48 11.55 -12.78
CA ILE A 176 -7.81 12.16 -12.67
C ILE A 176 -7.87 13.02 -11.41
N LYS A 177 -8.11 14.31 -11.61
CA LYS A 177 -8.45 15.25 -10.53
C LYS A 177 -9.94 15.51 -10.53
N ILE A 178 -10.58 15.17 -9.41
CA ILE A 178 -11.98 15.48 -9.12
C ILE A 178 -11.98 16.56 -8.04
N SER A 179 -12.70 17.67 -8.22
CA SER A 179 -12.87 18.70 -7.20
C SER A 179 -14.35 18.90 -6.89
N LEU A 180 -14.73 18.68 -5.64
CA LEU A 180 -16.05 18.98 -5.12
C LEU A 180 -15.97 20.36 -4.46
N ILE A 181 -16.67 21.34 -5.02
CA ILE A 181 -16.63 22.74 -4.62
C ILE A 181 -17.97 23.10 -3.99
N LYS A 182 -17.93 23.90 -2.92
CA LYS A 182 -19.10 24.52 -2.29
C LYS A 182 -20.09 25.04 -3.33
N GLY A 183 -21.37 24.79 -3.10
CA GLY A 183 -22.44 25.08 -4.07
C GLY A 183 -22.67 23.99 -5.11
N HIS A 184 -22.36 22.73 -4.77
CA HIS A 184 -22.63 21.55 -5.61
C HIS A 184 -21.95 21.57 -6.98
N LYS A 185 -20.84 22.30 -7.09
CA LYS A 185 -20.04 22.38 -8.32
C LYS A 185 -18.96 21.31 -8.30
N VAL A 186 -18.89 20.48 -9.32
CA VAL A 186 -17.87 19.44 -9.47
C VAL A 186 -17.02 19.74 -10.69
N THR A 187 -15.70 19.55 -10.59
CA THR A 187 -14.82 19.57 -11.76
C THR A 187 -14.09 18.24 -11.91
N VAL A 188 -14.05 17.70 -13.13
CA VAL A 188 -13.31 16.47 -13.48
C VAL A 188 -12.40 16.82 -14.65
N ARG A 189 -11.07 16.66 -14.49
CA ARG A 189 -10.08 17.01 -15.54
C ARG A 189 -10.31 18.42 -16.13
N ALA A 190 -10.64 19.38 -15.28
CA ALA A 190 -10.98 20.78 -15.62
C ALA A 190 -12.34 21.02 -16.31
N SER A 191 -13.10 20.00 -16.68
CA SER A 191 -14.49 20.15 -17.11
C SER A 191 -15.42 20.32 -15.91
N ALA A 192 -16.36 21.27 -15.96
CA ALA A 192 -17.25 21.61 -14.85
C ALA A 192 -18.65 21.01 -15.01
N TYR A 193 -19.20 20.50 -13.91
CA TYR A 193 -20.51 19.89 -13.79
C TYR A 193 -21.24 20.47 -12.56
N LEU A 194 -22.55 20.59 -12.64
CA LEU A 194 -23.41 20.94 -11.51
C LEU A 194 -24.12 19.67 -11.04
N LEU A 195 -23.95 19.31 -9.77
CA LEU A 195 -24.74 18.23 -9.19
C LEU A 195 -26.14 18.74 -8.92
N VAL A 196 -27.12 18.18 -9.63
CA VAL A 196 -28.53 18.39 -9.34
C VAL A 196 -28.92 17.42 -8.23
N PRO A 197 -29.50 17.87 -7.10
CA PRO A 197 -29.88 16.98 -6.02
C PRO A 197 -30.94 15.98 -6.51
N THR A 198 -30.56 14.73 -6.73
CA THR A 198 -31.53 13.65 -6.88
C THR A 198 -31.99 13.26 -5.49
N HIS A 199 -33.30 13.39 -5.20
CA HIS A 199 -33.92 12.84 -4.01
C HIS A 199 -33.76 11.31 -4.02
N HIS A 200 -32.63 10.84 -3.51
CA HIS A 200 -32.38 9.47 -3.07
C HIS A 200 -31.64 9.59 -1.74
N PRO A 201 -31.88 8.69 -0.77
CA PRO A 201 -31.04 8.60 0.41
C PRO A 201 -29.66 8.10 -0.04
N ALA A 202 -28.84 9.02 -0.54
CA ALA A 202 -27.49 8.71 -0.97
C ALA A 202 -26.63 8.55 0.28
N GLN A 203 -26.58 7.32 0.78
CA GLN A 203 -25.45 6.83 1.55
C GLN A 203 -24.23 6.87 0.63
N HIS A 204 -23.60 8.03 0.51
CA HIS A 204 -22.29 8.14 -0.12
C HIS A 204 -21.25 7.61 0.87
N LEU A 205 -21.11 6.28 0.92
CA LEU A 205 -19.94 5.64 1.51
C LEU A 205 -18.75 5.90 0.58
N CYS A 206 -17.86 6.80 0.99
CA CYS A 206 -16.50 6.79 0.48
C CYS A 206 -15.76 5.65 1.19
N SER A 207 -15.76 4.46 0.57
CA SER A 207 -14.94 3.34 1.02
C SER A 207 -13.49 3.58 0.59
N ALA A 208 -12.62 3.87 1.54
CA ALA A 208 -11.18 3.73 1.36
C ALA A 208 -10.71 2.48 2.12
N PRO A 209 -9.78 1.67 1.57
CA PRO A 209 -9.14 0.62 2.34
C PRO A 209 -8.35 1.27 3.49
N PRO A 210 -8.35 0.68 4.70
CA PRO A 210 -7.51 1.16 5.78
C PRO A 210 -6.05 0.99 5.37
N CYS A 211 -5.23 2.01 5.63
CA CYS A 211 -3.79 1.91 5.47
C CYS A 211 -3.08 2.49 6.69
N PRO A 212 -1.89 1.96 6.99
CA PRO A 212 -1.22 2.07 8.26
C PRO A 212 -0.47 3.38 8.47
N GLN A 213 -0.45 3.81 9.73
CA GLN A 213 0.30 4.95 10.27
C GLN A 213 -0.19 6.33 9.78
N VAL A 214 -1.23 6.80 10.46
CA VAL A 214 -1.39 8.23 10.75
C VAL A 214 -0.31 8.62 11.76
N HIS A 215 0.88 8.89 11.27
CA HIS A 215 1.71 9.92 11.87
C HIS A 215 1.77 11.07 10.88
N LEU A 216 0.77 11.96 10.97
CA LEU A 216 0.93 13.42 11.05
C LEU A 216 -0.45 14.09 10.98
N CYS A 217 -1.11 14.17 12.14
CA CYS A 217 -1.67 15.45 12.58
C CYS A 217 -0.63 16.09 13.53
N GLY A 218 0.01 17.18 13.10
CA GLY A 218 0.93 18.05 13.87
C GLY A 218 2.42 17.77 13.62
N LEU A 219 3.27 18.72 13.22
CA LEU A 219 3.24 20.19 13.18
C LEU A 219 3.56 20.73 11.77
#